data_AF-A0A4V6BAY6-F1
#
_entry.id   AF-A0A4V6BAY6-F1
#
_cell.length_a   1.000
_cell.length_b   1.000
_cell.length_c   1.000
_cell.angle_alpha   90.00
_cell.angle_beta   90.00
_cell.angle_gamma   90.00
#
_symmetry.space_group_name_H-M   'P 1'
#
loop_
_entity.id
_entity.type
_entity.pdbx_description
1 polymer ?
#
loop_
_entity_poly.entity_id
_entity_poly.type
_entity_poly.pdbx_seq_one_letter_code
_entity_poly.pdbx_strand_id
1 'polypeptide(L)' 'MPKIVAPLHADGKPSRTRELITFAVLAFGIWPVLAVGFVGAYGFIVWMFQIIYGPPGPPGH' A
#
# COMPACT_ATOMS: atom_id res chain seq x y z
N MET A 1 -50.79 -16.40 -0.84
CA MET A 1 -49.38 -16.59 -1.26
C MET A 1 -48.46 -16.14 -0.13
N PRO A 2 -47.78 -17.05 0.59
CA PRO A 2 -46.76 -16.66 1.55
C PRO A 2 -45.51 -16.22 0.79
N LYS A 3 -45.02 -15.03 1.07
CA LYS A 3 -43.78 -14.49 0.49
C LYS A 3 -42.63 -15.04 1.32
N ILE A 4 -41.82 -15.91 0.72
CA ILE A 4 -40.54 -16.35 1.27
C ILE A 4 -39.65 -15.11 1.32
N VAL A 5 -39.54 -14.50 2.50
CA VAL A 5 -38.51 -13.47 2.73
C VAL A 5 -37.17 -14.20 2.81
N ALA A 6 -36.37 -14.04 1.75
CA ALA A 6 -34.96 -14.38 1.79
C ALA A 6 -34.31 -13.68 3.00
N PRO A 7 -33.29 -14.27 3.63
CA PRO A 7 -32.65 -13.69 4.81
C PRO A 7 -32.21 -12.26 4.48
N LEU A 8 -32.83 -11.30 5.17
CA LEU A 8 -32.44 -9.91 5.27
C LEU A 8 -30.97 -9.94 5.71
N HIS A 9 -30.06 -9.55 4.82
CA HIS A 9 -28.61 -9.40 4.98
C HIS A 9 -28.03 -10.11 6.21
N ALA A 10 -27.22 -11.15 6.00
CA ALA A 10 -26.41 -11.71 7.07
C ALA A 10 -25.54 -10.59 7.67
N ASP A 11 -26.05 -9.94 8.71
CA ASP A 11 -25.35 -8.97 9.54
C ASP A 11 -24.37 -9.74 10.43
N GLY A 12 -23.41 -10.38 9.78
CA GLY A 12 -22.24 -10.94 10.41
C GLY A 12 -21.28 -9.79 10.65
N LYS A 13 -21.14 -9.36 11.91
CA LYS A 13 -19.99 -8.54 12.34
C LYS A 13 -18.73 -9.14 11.68
N PRO A 14 -17.85 -8.30 11.09
CA PRO A 14 -16.61 -8.79 10.51
C PRO A 14 -15.93 -9.72 11.52
N SER A 15 -15.63 -10.95 11.11
CA SER A 15 -14.96 -11.87 12.02
C SER A 15 -13.56 -11.32 12.30
N ARG A 16 -13.09 -11.44 13.55
CA ARG A 16 -11.75 -11.02 13.97
C ARG A 16 -10.65 -11.57 13.04
N THR A 17 -10.84 -12.78 12.53
CA THR A 17 -9.94 -13.40 11.54
C THR A 17 -9.89 -12.62 10.23
N ARG A 18 -11.02 -12.14 9.73
CA ARG A 18 -11.10 -11.37 8.48
C ARG A 18 -10.41 -10.00 8.62
N GLU A 19 -10.54 -9.36 9.76
CA GLU A 19 -9.82 -8.12 10.09
C GLU A 19 -8.30 -8.38 10.10
N LEU A 20 -7.85 -9.41 10.82
CA LEU A 20 -6.42 -9.76 10.88
C LEU A 20 -5.82 -10.07 9.51
N ILE A 21 -6.55 -10.79 8.65
CA ILE A 21 -6.10 -11.07 7.27
C ILE A 21 -6.01 -9.76 6.48
N THR A 22 -7.00 -8.88 6.60
CA THR A 22 -7.01 -7.58 5.91
C THR A 22 -5.82 -6.74 6.37
N PHE A 23 -5.54 -6.69 7.67
CA PHE A 23 -4.37 -6.01 8.23
C PHE A 23 -3.06 -6.61 7.72
N ALA A 24 -2.94 -7.94 7.68
CA ALA A 24 -1.73 -8.60 7.19
C ALA A 24 -1.49 -8.31 5.69
N VAL A 25 -2.53 -8.34 4.87
CA VAL A 25 -2.44 -7.99 3.44
C VAL A 25 -2.04 -6.53 3.26
N LEU A 26 -2.63 -5.61 4.03
CA LEU A 26 -2.26 -4.19 3.99
C LEU A 26 -0.81 -3.98 4.42
N ALA A 27 -0.42 -4.54 5.56
CA ALA A 27 0.88 -4.31 6.18
C ALA A 27 2.05 -4.99 5.45
N PHE A 28 1.85 -6.21 4.94
CA PHE A 28 2.93 -7.00 4.30
C PHE A 28 2.80 -7.07 2.77
N GLY A 29 1.62 -6.82 2.21
CA GLY A 29 1.43 -6.77 0.76
C GLY A 29 1.50 -5.35 0.23
N ILE A 30 0.53 -4.53 0.61
CA ILE A 30 0.35 -3.20 0.00
C ILE A 30 1.47 -2.23 0.44
N TRP A 31 1.76 -2.16 1.74
CA TRP A 31 2.73 -1.20 2.26
C TRP A 31 4.16 -1.40 1.73
N PRO A 32 4.70 -2.62 1.66
CA PRO A 32 6.04 -2.84 1.13
C PRO A 32 6.14 -2.53 -0.36
N VAL A 33 5.12 -2.89 -1.16
CA VAL A 33 5.09 -2.57 -2.60
C VAL A 33 5.09 -1.06 -2.81
N LEU A 34 4.28 -0.32 -2.04
CA LEU A 34 4.27 1.14 -2.10
C LEU A 34 5.61 1.74 -1.69
N ALA A 35 6.24 1.23 -0.63
CA ALA A 35 7.54 1.71 -0.17
C ALA A 35 8.63 1.53 -1.26
N VAL A 36 8.71 0.34 -1.85
CA VAL A 36 9.67 0.06 -2.94
C VAL A 36 9.38 0.93 -4.15
N GLY A 37 8.11 1.07 -4.53
CA GLY A 37 7.70 1.92 -5.65
C GLY A 37 8.09 3.38 -5.43
N PHE A 38 7.78 3.95 -4.26
CA PHE A 38 8.08 5.36 -3.94
C PHE A 38 9.58 5.61 -3.82
N VAL A 39 10.30 4.81 -3.01
CA VAL A 39 11.73 4.99 -2.78
C VAL A 39 12.51 4.72 -4.06
N GLY A 40 12.14 3.67 -4.80
CA GLY A 40 12.74 3.33 -6.08
C GLY A 40 12.52 4.41 -7.13
N ALA A 41 11.28 4.89 -7.29
CA ALA A 41 10.97 5.96 -8.23
C ALA A 41 11.71 7.27 -7.87
N TYR A 42 11.69 7.66 -6.60
CA TYR A 42 12.40 8.87 -6.14
C TYR A 42 13.91 8.74 -6.35
N GLY A 43 14.51 7.63 -5.92
CA GLY A 43 15.94 7.35 -6.12
C GLY A 43 16.32 7.33 -7.60
N PHE A 44 15.48 6.75 -8.45
CA PHE A 44 15.69 6.74 -9.90
C PHE A 44 15.63 8.15 -10.50
N ILE A 45 14.67 8.98 -10.10
CA ILE A 45 14.57 10.38 -10.53
C ILE A 45 15.84 11.14 -10.13
N VAL A 46 16.27 11.00 -8.86
CA VAL A 46 17.50 11.64 -8.37
C VAL A 46 18.73 11.15 -9.14
N TRP A 47 18.82 9.85 -9.39
CA TRP A 47 19.93 9.26 -10.16
C TRP A 47 19.98 9.76 -11.60
N MET A 48 18.83 9.82 -12.29
CA MET A 48 18.75 10.40 -13.64
C MET A 48 19.10 11.89 -13.64
N PHE A 49 18.63 12.62 -12.63
CA PHE A 49 19.00 14.02 -12.45
C PHE A 49 20.52 14.20 -12.30
N GLN A 50 21.19 13.33 -11.53
CA GLN A 50 22.65 13.36 -11.38
C GLN A 50 23.40 13.04 -12.68
N ILE A 51 22.86 12.19 -13.56
CA ILE A 51 23.46 11.95 -14.89
C ILE A 51 23.42 13.20 -15.75
N ILE A 52 22.35 14.00 -15.65
CA ILE A 52 22.16 15.21 -16.47
C ILE A 52 22.90 16.43 -15.90
N TYR A 53 22.86 16.63 -14.58
CA TYR A 53 23.34 17.84 -13.91
C TYR A 53 24.62 17.64 -13.09
N GLY A 54 25.12 16.40 -13.00
CA GLY A 54 26.28 16.04 -12.18
C GLY A 54 25.89 15.69 -10.73
N PRO A 55 26.82 15.04 -9.98
CA PRO A 55 26.60 14.65 -8.59
C PRO A 55 26.51 15.86 -7.65
N PRO A 56 25.79 15.74 -6.50
CA PRO A 56 25.72 16.82 -5.51
C PRO A 56 27.12 17.14 -4.97
N GLY A 57 27.43 18.44 -4.87
CA GLY A 57 28.72 18.91 -4.36
C GLY A 57 28.98 18.53 -2.89
N PRO A 58 30.24 18.61 -2.42
CA PRO A 58 30.58 18.31 -1.04
C PRO A 58 29.80 19.19 -0.05
N PRO A 59 29.46 18.69 1.16
CA PRO A 59 28.85 19.51 2.21
C PRO A 59 29.73 20.72 2.52
N GLY A 60 29.17 21.93 2.48
CA GLY A 60 29.89 23.16 2.83
C GLY A 60 30.25 23.20 4.31
N HIS A 61 31.49 23.60 4.61
CA HIS A 61 31.98 23.90 5.96
C HIS A 61 31.65 25.34 6.35
#